data_AF-A0A3C0C756-F1
#
_entry.id   AF-A0A3C0C756-F1
#
_cell.length_a   1.000
_cell.length_b   1.000
_cell.length_c   1.000
_cell.angle_alpha   90.00
_cell.angle_beta   90.00
_cell.angle_gamma   90.00
#
_symmetry.space_group_name_H-M   'P 1'
#
loop_
_entity.id
_entity.type
_entity.pdbx_description
1 polymer ?
#
loop_
_entity_poly.entity_id
_entity_poly.type
_entity_poly.pdbx_seq_one_letter_code
_entity_poly.pdbx_strand_id
1 'polypeptide(L)'
;EVSVLLDNGILQGSISGTGMRLSGADGKEAVLSGTHNIEKRTGTEISAGGHTFRMPLKISSDGPMKYNGTPYNGTFIFKNSANGFKVSNLIDIENYLRGVIKAEMDPSWPFEALKAQVILARTFAVVSGGKHGDDDLCDSWHCQVYKGISAHDNIADRAVHETSGLILRWKGTPASV
;
A
#
# COMPACT_ATOMS: atom_id res chain seq x y z
N GLU A 1 -1.11 7.42 -8.09
CA GLU A 1 -0.65 6.63 -6.93
C GLU A 1 -1.77 6.61 -5.89
N VAL A 2 -1.74 5.65 -4.98
CA VAL A 2 -2.69 5.46 -3.88
C VAL A 2 -1.90 5.13 -2.62
N SER A 3 -2.27 5.73 -1.47
CA SER A 3 -1.72 5.38 -0.15
C SER A 3 -2.69 4.46 0.61
N VAL A 4 -2.27 3.22 0.86
CA VAL A 4 -3.06 2.21 1.61
C VAL A 4 -2.52 2.06 3.02
N LEU A 5 -3.31 2.37 4.04
CA LEU A 5 -3.00 2.13 5.44
C LEU A 5 -2.99 0.63 5.73
N LEU A 6 -1.84 0.11 6.18
CA LEU A 6 -1.60 -1.30 6.51
C LEU A 6 -1.68 -1.58 8.02
N ASP A 7 -1.28 -0.61 8.85
CA ASP A 7 -1.24 -0.75 10.30
C ASP A 7 -1.32 0.63 10.97
N ASN A 8 -1.94 0.71 12.16
CA ASN A 8 -2.03 1.95 12.91
C ASN A 8 -1.94 1.71 14.42
N GLY A 9 -1.18 2.56 15.11
CA GLY A 9 -1.07 2.52 16.57
C GLY A 9 -0.19 1.38 17.07
N ILE A 10 0.80 0.98 16.27
CA ILE A 10 1.76 -0.08 16.60
C ILE A 10 3.09 0.52 17.05
N LEU A 11 3.83 -0.23 17.88
CA LEU A 11 5.14 0.17 18.40
C LEU A 11 6.31 -0.51 17.68
N GLN A 12 6.05 -1.60 16.96
CA GLN A 12 7.08 -2.37 16.28
C GLN A 12 6.52 -3.09 15.04
N GLY A 13 7.40 -3.37 14.10
CA GLY A 13 7.14 -4.19 12.91
C GLY A 13 8.46 -4.67 12.31
N SER A 14 8.39 -5.30 11.14
CA SER A 14 9.58 -5.74 10.40
C SER A 14 9.48 -5.37 8.93
N ILE A 15 10.61 -4.96 8.37
CA ILE A 15 10.78 -4.78 6.94
C ILE A 15 11.84 -5.75 6.43
N SER A 16 11.66 -6.24 5.21
CA SER A 16 12.71 -7.00 4.53
C SER A 16 12.71 -6.75 3.03
N GLY A 17 13.88 -6.85 2.43
CA GLY A 17 14.08 -6.56 1.01
C GLY A 17 15.56 -6.45 0.68
N THR A 18 15.85 -6.10 -0.58
CA THR A 18 17.21 -5.87 -1.06
C THR A 18 17.35 -4.41 -1.47
N GLY A 19 18.46 -3.76 -1.11
CA GLY A 19 18.73 -2.37 -1.52
C GLY A 19 17.65 -1.38 -1.08
N MET A 20 17.06 -1.58 0.09
CA MET A 20 16.02 -0.72 0.64
C MET A 20 16.62 0.64 0.99
N ARG A 21 16.16 1.70 0.32
CA ARG A 21 16.55 3.08 0.52
C ARG A 21 15.62 3.72 1.54
N LEU A 22 16.18 4.09 2.69
CA LEU A 22 15.50 4.71 3.81
C LEU A 22 15.76 6.22 3.80
N SER A 23 14.73 7.03 3.98
CA SER A 23 14.85 8.51 4.08
C SER A 23 13.91 9.03 5.17
N GLY A 24 14.51 9.66 6.19
CA GLY A 24 13.80 10.28 7.31
C GLY A 24 13.50 11.76 7.10
N ALA A 25 12.54 12.30 7.84
CA ALA A 25 12.18 13.71 7.80
C ALA A 25 13.27 14.65 8.34
N ASP A 26 14.27 14.10 9.03
CA ASP A 26 15.49 14.77 9.45
C ASP A 26 16.56 14.84 8.34
N GLY A 27 16.26 14.38 7.13
CA GLY A 27 17.19 14.36 5.99
C GLY A 27 18.23 13.24 6.06
N LYS A 28 18.15 12.36 7.07
CA LYS A 28 19.01 11.18 7.17
C LYS A 28 18.59 10.13 6.16
N GLU A 29 19.59 9.49 5.56
CA GLU A 29 19.41 8.40 4.62
C GLU A 29 20.23 7.18 5.01
N ALA A 30 19.75 6.00 4.63
CA ALA A 30 20.50 4.75 4.74
C ALA A 30 20.05 3.77 3.65
N VAL A 31 20.90 2.78 3.35
CA VAL A 31 20.56 1.66 2.47
C VAL A 31 20.72 0.36 3.25
N LEU A 32 19.67 -0.45 3.29
CA LEU A 32 19.62 -1.71 4.04
C LEU A 32 19.23 -2.87 3.12
N SER A 33 19.77 -4.05 3.39
CA SER A 33 19.33 -5.32 2.78
C SER A 33 19.12 -6.38 3.86
N GLY A 34 18.29 -7.38 3.59
CA GLY A 34 17.90 -8.40 4.56
C GLY A 34 16.68 -7.97 5.39
N THR A 35 16.50 -8.60 6.54
CA THR A 35 15.37 -8.35 7.45
C THR A 35 15.79 -7.45 8.59
N HIS A 36 15.02 -6.40 8.85
CA HIS A 36 15.27 -5.44 9.93
C HIS A 36 14.00 -5.15 10.71
N ASN A 37 14.13 -5.06 12.03
CA ASN A 37 13.05 -4.57 12.87
C ASN A 37 12.89 -3.06 12.71
N ILE A 38 11.65 -2.62 12.75
CA ILE A 38 11.24 -1.22 12.85
C ILE A 38 10.64 -1.03 14.22
N GLU A 39 11.18 -0.10 14.99
CA GLU A 39 10.76 0.12 16.38
C GLU A 39 10.53 1.61 16.64
N LYS A 40 9.39 1.90 17.28
CA LYS A 40 9.08 3.22 17.80
C LYS A 40 10.10 3.59 18.88
N ARG A 41 10.62 4.82 18.79
CA ARG A 41 11.44 5.43 19.85
C ARG A 41 10.66 6.57 20.50
N THR A 42 11.34 7.57 21.02
CA THR A 42 10.68 8.69 21.71
C THR A 42 10.09 9.70 20.71
N GLY A 43 9.01 10.39 21.08
CA GLY A 43 8.48 11.49 20.27
C GLY A 43 8.12 11.08 18.84
N THR A 44 8.87 11.56 17.84
CA THR A 44 8.71 11.21 16.41
C THR A 44 9.81 10.31 15.88
N GLU A 45 10.67 9.79 16.75
CA GLU A 45 11.80 8.96 16.37
C GLU A 45 11.37 7.51 16.10
N ILE A 46 12.05 6.90 15.15
CA ILE A 46 11.87 5.51 14.73
C ILE A 46 13.24 4.92 14.39
N SER A 47 13.49 3.68 14.79
CA SER A 47 14.74 2.99 14.45
C SER A 47 14.53 1.90 13.41
N ALA A 48 15.49 1.76 12.50
CA ALA A 48 15.53 0.75 11.45
C ALA A 48 16.99 0.37 11.15
N GLY A 49 17.32 -0.93 11.22
CA GLY A 49 18.66 -1.43 10.87
C GLY A 49 19.81 -0.77 11.64
N GLY A 50 19.62 -0.51 12.94
CA GLY A 50 20.62 0.15 13.79
C GLY A 50 20.70 1.67 13.66
N HIS A 51 19.93 2.27 12.73
CA HIS A 51 19.83 3.72 12.57
C HIS A 51 18.58 4.28 13.24
N THR A 52 18.63 5.55 13.66
CA THR A 52 17.46 6.30 14.17
C THR A 52 17.16 7.48 13.25
N PHE A 53 15.91 7.57 12.81
CA PHE A 53 15.35 8.59 11.91
C PHE A 53 14.23 9.36 12.61
N ARG A 54 13.88 10.53 12.07
CA ARG A 54 12.60 11.18 12.39
C ARG A 54 11.53 10.80 11.37
N MET A 55 10.33 10.51 11.87
CA MET A 55 9.17 10.26 11.01
C MET A 55 8.66 11.56 10.35
N PRO A 56 8.08 11.50 9.13
CA PRO A 56 7.88 10.30 8.34
C PRO A 56 9.18 9.64 7.86
N LEU A 57 9.26 8.32 8.00
CA LEU A 57 10.33 7.50 7.41
C LEU A 57 9.76 6.86 6.14
N LYS A 58 10.40 7.11 5.00
CA LYS A 58 10.08 6.47 3.72
C LYS A 58 11.07 5.36 3.44
N ILE A 59 10.59 4.20 3.00
CA ILE A 59 11.43 3.06 2.62
C ILE A 59 10.99 2.61 1.23
N SER A 60 11.92 2.59 0.27
CA SER A 60 11.68 2.20 -1.13
C SER A 60 12.75 1.22 -1.62
N SER A 61 12.47 0.45 -2.65
CA SER A 61 13.44 -0.43 -3.33
C SER A 61 13.05 -0.57 -4.80
N ASP A 62 14.00 -0.99 -5.64
CA ASP A 62 13.75 -1.30 -7.06
C ASP A 62 12.97 -2.62 -7.23
N GLY A 63 12.92 -3.45 -6.18
CA GLY A 63 12.17 -4.70 -6.16
C GLY A 63 11.16 -4.78 -5.01
N PRO A 64 10.41 -5.88 -4.94
CA PRO A 64 9.46 -6.12 -3.86
C PRO A 64 10.13 -6.05 -2.48
N MET A 65 9.42 -5.45 -1.54
CA MET A 65 9.76 -5.46 -0.12
C MET A 65 8.66 -6.16 0.66
N LYS A 66 8.96 -6.63 1.86
CA LYS A 66 7.95 -7.20 2.75
C LYS A 66 7.80 -6.33 3.98
N TYR A 67 6.55 -6.17 4.41
CA TYR A 67 6.20 -5.64 5.72
C TYR A 67 5.54 -6.76 6.52
N ASN A 68 6.08 -7.09 7.69
CA ASN A 68 5.63 -8.21 8.53
C ASN A 68 5.47 -9.54 7.76
N GLY A 69 6.42 -9.80 6.84
CA GLY A 69 6.44 -11.02 6.02
C GLY A 69 5.55 -10.97 4.76
N THR A 70 4.58 -10.05 4.68
CA THR A 70 3.72 -9.89 3.50
C THR A 70 4.43 -9.07 2.44
N PRO A 71 4.55 -9.56 1.19
CA PRO A 71 5.23 -8.86 0.10
C PRO A 71 4.37 -7.77 -0.55
N TYR A 72 4.96 -6.61 -0.80
CA TYR A 72 4.37 -5.44 -1.43
C TYR A 72 5.31 -4.84 -2.47
N ASN A 73 4.73 -4.14 -3.44
CA ASN A 73 5.44 -3.22 -4.34
C ASN A 73 5.32 -1.79 -3.80
N GLY A 74 6.10 -0.87 -4.36
CA GLY A 74 6.02 0.55 -4.02
C GLY A 74 6.81 0.92 -2.77
N THR A 75 6.38 1.98 -2.09
CA THR A 75 7.09 2.60 -0.97
C THR A 75 6.32 2.40 0.32
N PHE A 76 7.00 2.07 1.41
CA PHE A 76 6.42 2.13 2.75
C PHE A 76 6.64 3.51 3.36
N ILE A 77 5.61 4.04 4.00
CA ILE A 77 5.66 5.32 4.71
C ILE A 77 5.26 5.06 6.16
N PHE A 78 6.20 5.30 7.08
CA PHE A 78 5.98 5.20 8.51
C PHE A 78 5.74 6.60 9.06
N LYS A 79 4.56 6.86 9.62
CA LYS A 79 4.18 8.16 10.18
C LYS A 79 3.89 8.05 11.67
N ASN A 80 4.15 9.11 12.41
CA ASN A 80 3.80 9.16 13.82
C ASN A 80 2.28 9.01 14.01
N SER A 81 1.86 8.29 15.05
CA SER A 81 0.47 8.13 15.46
C SER A 81 0.34 8.29 16.97
N ALA A 82 -0.86 8.52 17.49
CA ALA A 82 -1.09 8.75 18.92
C ALA A 82 -0.54 7.62 19.81
N ASN A 83 -0.67 6.37 19.35
CA ASN A 83 -0.26 5.17 20.07
C ASN A 83 0.99 4.49 19.47
N GLY A 84 1.84 5.23 18.77
CA GLY A 84 3.07 4.69 18.17
C GLY A 84 3.33 5.24 16.77
N PHE A 85 3.27 4.38 15.76
CA PHE A 85 3.29 4.77 14.36
C PHE A 85 2.19 4.07 13.55
N LYS A 86 1.94 4.61 12.37
CA LYS A 86 1.15 4.00 11.32
C LYS A 86 2.03 3.69 10.10
N VAL A 87 1.65 2.66 9.36
CA VAL A 87 2.37 2.20 8.16
C VAL A 87 1.43 2.25 6.98
N SER A 88 1.85 2.92 5.93
CA SER A 88 1.11 2.98 4.67
C SER A 88 1.98 2.47 3.52
N ASN A 89 1.35 1.84 2.54
CA ASN A 89 1.98 1.49 1.27
C ASN A 89 1.51 2.46 0.18
N LEU A 90 2.45 3.29 -0.29
CA LEU A 90 2.27 4.17 -1.45
C LEU A 90 2.66 3.41 -2.72
N ILE A 91 1.70 3.28 -3.63
CA ILE A 91 1.83 2.40 -4.80
C ILE A 91 1.09 2.99 -6.02
N ASP A 92 1.53 2.60 -7.22
CA ASP A 92 0.77 2.86 -8.44
C ASP A 92 -0.62 2.16 -8.39
N ILE A 93 -1.63 2.80 -8.97
CA ILE A 93 -3.02 2.33 -8.88
C ILE A 93 -3.23 0.99 -9.58
N GLU A 94 -2.53 0.70 -10.68
CA GLU A 94 -2.67 -0.56 -11.38
C GLU A 94 -2.03 -1.70 -10.57
N ASN A 95 -0.87 -1.44 -9.94
CA ASN A 95 -0.27 -2.40 -9.01
C ASN A 95 -1.07 -2.59 -7.72
N TYR A 96 -1.77 -1.55 -7.24
CA TYR A 96 -2.73 -1.67 -6.16
C TYR A 96 -3.85 -2.64 -6.51
N LEU A 97 -4.46 -2.49 -7.69
CA LEU A 97 -5.59 -3.34 -8.12
C LEU A 97 -5.20 -4.82 -8.21
N ARG A 98 -3.98 -5.13 -8.67
CA ARG A 98 -3.44 -6.50 -8.65
C ARG A 98 -3.38 -7.11 -7.25
N GLY A 99 -3.25 -6.29 -6.21
CA GLY A 99 -3.30 -6.70 -4.81
C GLY A 99 -4.71 -6.76 -4.20
N VAL A 100 -5.74 -6.37 -4.93
CA VAL A 100 -7.14 -6.29 -4.45
C VAL A 100 -8.04 -7.32 -5.12
N ILE A 101 -7.99 -7.45 -6.45
CA ILE A 101 -9.09 -8.09 -7.21
C ILE A 101 -9.31 -9.54 -6.80
N LYS A 102 -8.24 -10.34 -6.68
CA LYS A 102 -8.33 -11.73 -6.20
C LYS A 102 -8.84 -11.83 -4.74
N ALA A 103 -8.56 -10.82 -3.93
CA ALA A 103 -8.96 -10.80 -2.53
C ALA A 103 -10.45 -10.48 -2.36
N GLU A 104 -11.05 -9.76 -3.31
CA GLU A 104 -12.46 -9.37 -3.33
C GLU A 104 -13.34 -10.28 -4.20
N MET A 105 -12.76 -10.91 -5.22
CA MET A 105 -13.51 -11.65 -6.23
C MET A 105 -12.72 -12.88 -6.71
N ASP A 106 -13.40 -14.03 -6.83
CA ASP A 106 -12.79 -15.28 -7.27
C ASP A 106 -12.41 -15.20 -8.76
N PRO A 107 -11.13 -15.46 -9.13
CA PRO A 107 -10.68 -15.42 -10.52
C PRO A 107 -11.38 -16.40 -11.48
N SER A 108 -12.13 -17.38 -10.98
CA SER A 108 -12.93 -18.32 -11.77
C SER A 108 -14.27 -17.75 -12.26
N TRP A 109 -14.68 -16.58 -11.76
CA TRP A 109 -15.92 -15.92 -12.18
C TRP A 109 -15.82 -15.43 -13.64
N PRO A 110 -16.96 -15.11 -14.28
CA PRO A 110 -16.96 -14.62 -15.66
C PRO A 110 -16.00 -13.44 -15.85
N PHE A 111 -15.17 -13.51 -16.89
CA PHE A 111 -14.09 -12.56 -17.09
C PHE A 111 -14.56 -11.11 -17.21
N GLU A 112 -15.72 -10.88 -17.81
CA GLU A 112 -16.34 -9.55 -17.89
C GLU A 112 -16.81 -9.02 -16.53
N ALA A 113 -17.17 -9.91 -15.60
CA ALA A 113 -17.46 -9.51 -14.22
C ALA A 113 -16.18 -9.08 -13.48
N LEU A 114 -15.05 -9.75 -13.73
CA LEU A 114 -13.75 -9.34 -13.19
C LEU A 114 -13.36 -7.95 -13.71
N LYS A 115 -13.56 -7.68 -15.00
CA LYS A 115 -13.34 -6.35 -15.59
C LYS A 115 -14.22 -5.28 -14.95
N ALA A 116 -15.51 -5.56 -14.76
CA ALA A 116 -16.41 -4.64 -14.08
C ALA A 116 -15.93 -4.34 -12.66
N GLN A 117 -15.53 -5.36 -11.90
CA GLN A 117 -14.99 -5.19 -10.56
C GLN A 117 -13.71 -4.36 -10.53
N VAL A 118 -12.81 -4.55 -11.52
CA VAL A 118 -11.60 -3.72 -11.64
C VAL A 118 -11.97 -2.25 -11.84
N ILE A 119 -12.90 -1.94 -12.74
CA ILE A 119 -13.32 -0.57 -13.01
C ILE A 119 -13.93 0.06 -11.76
N LEU A 120 -14.76 -0.69 -11.02
CA LEU A 120 -15.36 -0.23 -9.77
C LEU A 120 -14.28 0.02 -8.70
N ALA A 121 -13.36 -0.92 -8.48
CA ALA A 121 -12.25 -0.77 -7.55
C ALA A 121 -11.36 0.43 -7.89
N ARG A 122 -11.02 0.63 -9.17
CA ARG A 122 -10.24 1.79 -9.62
C ARG A 122 -10.98 3.08 -9.34
N THR A 123 -12.27 3.12 -9.63
CA THR A 123 -13.12 4.29 -9.37
C THR A 123 -13.14 4.60 -7.89
N PHE A 124 -13.34 3.59 -7.04
CA PHE A 124 -13.32 3.72 -5.58
C PHE A 124 -12.00 4.31 -5.08
N ALA A 125 -10.87 3.79 -5.55
CA ALA A 125 -9.54 4.30 -5.18
C ALA A 125 -9.35 5.77 -5.58
N VAL A 126 -9.82 6.16 -6.77
CA VAL A 126 -9.75 7.55 -7.26
C VAL A 126 -10.60 8.51 -6.41
N VAL A 127 -11.78 8.10 -5.96
CA VAL A 127 -12.68 8.97 -5.18
C VAL A 127 -12.41 8.93 -3.67
N SER A 128 -11.59 7.99 -3.21
CA SER A 128 -11.33 7.79 -1.78
C SER A 128 -10.14 8.58 -1.24
N GLY A 129 -9.49 9.40 -2.06
CA GLY A 129 -8.36 10.23 -1.67
C GLY A 129 -8.60 10.98 -0.34
N GLY A 130 -7.69 10.82 0.63
CA GLY A 130 -7.73 11.51 1.93
C GLY A 130 -8.82 11.08 2.92
N LYS A 131 -9.50 9.93 2.73
CA LYS A 131 -10.55 9.46 3.67
C LYS A 131 -10.03 8.97 5.03
N HIS A 132 -8.75 8.62 5.14
CA HIS A 132 -8.12 8.11 6.37
C HIS A 132 -7.05 9.08 6.92
N GLY A 133 -7.38 10.38 6.90
CA GLY A 133 -6.45 11.46 7.22
C GLY A 133 -5.52 11.71 6.04
N ASP A 134 -4.24 11.37 6.18
CA ASP A 134 -3.27 11.47 5.08
C ASP A 134 -3.28 10.26 4.12
N ASP A 135 -4.08 9.23 4.40
CA ASP A 135 -4.15 7.99 3.61
C ASP A 135 -5.47 7.90 2.85
N ASP A 136 -5.41 7.30 1.66
CA ASP A 136 -6.55 7.22 0.75
C ASP A 136 -7.46 6.04 1.09
N LEU A 137 -6.88 4.93 1.54
CA LEU A 137 -7.58 3.65 1.78
C LEU A 137 -7.01 2.94 3.02
N CYS A 138 -7.75 1.96 3.55
CA CYS A 138 -7.21 0.93 4.45
C CYS A 138 -7.26 -0.46 3.81
N ASP A 139 -6.47 -1.41 4.30
CA ASP A 139 -6.34 -2.77 3.75
C ASP A 139 -7.44 -3.76 4.17
N SER A 140 -8.46 -3.29 4.87
CA SER A 140 -9.57 -4.09 5.40
C SER A 140 -10.89 -3.86 4.64
N TRP A 141 -11.91 -4.64 4.99
CA TRP A 141 -13.27 -4.58 4.45
C TRP A 141 -13.94 -3.19 4.48
N HIS A 142 -13.46 -2.28 5.33
CA HIS A 142 -13.96 -0.90 5.35
C HIS A 142 -13.63 -0.13 4.06
N CYS A 143 -12.56 -0.52 3.37
CA CYS A 143 -12.19 0.03 2.07
C CYS A 143 -12.16 -1.09 1.04
N GLN A 144 -11.02 -1.74 0.88
CA GLN A 144 -10.88 -2.92 0.03
C GLN A 144 -9.78 -3.80 0.63
N VAL A 145 -9.98 -5.11 0.58
CA VAL A 145 -9.02 -6.09 1.07
C VAL A 145 -7.76 -6.05 0.18
N TYR A 146 -6.70 -5.42 0.67
CA TYR A 146 -5.43 -5.27 -0.03
C TYR A 146 -4.37 -6.22 0.54
N LYS A 147 -3.92 -7.20 -0.25
CA LYS A 147 -2.96 -8.23 0.21
C LYS A 147 -1.59 -8.13 -0.46
N GLY A 148 -1.29 -6.99 -1.08
CA GLY A 148 -0.04 -6.79 -1.82
C GLY A 148 0.17 -7.87 -2.90
N ILE A 149 1.41 -8.33 -3.06
CA ILE A 149 1.79 -9.30 -4.09
C ILE A 149 1.14 -10.67 -3.87
N SER A 150 0.74 -10.99 -2.64
CA SER A 150 0.08 -12.26 -2.31
C SER A 150 -1.27 -12.46 -3.02
N ALA A 151 -1.90 -11.37 -3.48
CA ALA A 151 -3.15 -11.41 -4.23
C ALA A 151 -2.97 -11.44 -5.76
N HIS A 152 -1.74 -11.47 -6.28
CA HIS A 152 -1.53 -11.58 -7.72
C HIS A 152 -2.12 -12.90 -8.26
N ASP A 153 -2.75 -12.79 -9.43
CA ASP A 153 -3.33 -13.91 -10.17
C ASP A 153 -3.35 -13.58 -11.65
N ASN A 154 -2.99 -14.52 -12.52
CA ASN A 154 -2.86 -14.23 -13.96
C ASN A 154 -4.17 -13.78 -14.61
N ILE A 155 -5.32 -14.29 -14.18
CA ILE A 155 -6.62 -13.93 -14.74
C ILE A 155 -7.04 -12.56 -14.23
N ALA A 156 -6.90 -12.30 -12.93
CA ALA A 156 -7.17 -10.99 -12.35
C ALA A 156 -6.23 -9.91 -12.93
N ASP A 157 -4.94 -10.18 -13.02
CA ASP A 157 -3.93 -9.30 -13.61
C ASP A 157 -4.25 -8.96 -15.07
N ARG A 158 -4.76 -9.94 -15.82
CA ARG A 158 -5.24 -9.71 -17.20
C ARG A 158 -6.45 -8.78 -17.23
N ALA A 159 -7.42 -8.94 -16.32
CA ALA A 159 -8.56 -8.03 -16.23
C ALA A 159 -8.13 -6.60 -15.85
N VAL A 160 -7.14 -6.47 -14.95
CA VAL A 160 -6.50 -5.18 -14.61
C VAL A 160 -5.90 -4.54 -15.86
N HIS A 161 -5.11 -5.30 -16.61
CA HIS A 161 -4.47 -4.82 -17.83
C HIS A 161 -5.48 -4.41 -18.92
N GLU A 162 -6.47 -5.26 -19.22
CA GLU A 162 -7.46 -4.99 -20.27
C GLU A 162 -8.42 -3.83 -19.94
N THR A 163 -8.44 -3.35 -18.69
CA THR A 163 -9.26 -2.21 -18.26
C THR A 163 -8.43 -1.04 -17.75
N SER A 164 -7.14 -0.99 -18.09
CA SER A 164 -6.22 0.04 -17.62
C SER A 164 -6.77 1.45 -17.86
N GLY A 165 -6.74 2.28 -16.81
CA GLY A 165 -7.23 3.66 -16.85
C GLY A 165 -8.76 3.83 -16.97
N LEU A 166 -9.54 2.76 -17.07
CA LEU A 166 -11.00 2.85 -17.13
C LEU A 166 -11.58 3.06 -15.73
N ILE A 167 -12.40 4.12 -15.59
CA ILE A 167 -13.17 4.45 -14.40
C ILE A 167 -14.65 4.68 -14.75
N LEU A 168 -15.53 4.45 -13.80
CA LEU A 168 -16.95 4.76 -13.91
C LEU A 168 -17.18 6.24 -13.62
N ARG A 169 -17.95 6.92 -14.50
CA ARG A 169 -18.32 8.33 -14.34
C ARG A 169 -19.83 8.51 -14.39
N TRP A 170 -20.33 9.45 -13.59
CA TRP A 170 -21.71 9.91 -13.61
C TRP A 170 -21.72 11.44 -13.70
N LYS A 171 -22.47 12.00 -14.66
CA LYS A 171 -22.54 13.46 -14.90
C LYS A 171 -21.19 14.17 -14.99
N GLY A 172 -20.19 13.51 -15.57
CA GLY A 172 -18.86 14.08 -15.76
C GLY A 172 -17.93 14.02 -14.54
N THR A 173 -18.36 13.47 -13.41
CA THR A 173 -17.48 13.20 -12.27
C THR A 173 -17.27 11.69 -12.09
N PRO A 174 -16.15 11.24 -11.50
CA PRO A 174 -16.06 9.85 -11.04
C PRO A 174 -17.28 9.47 -10.19
N ALA A 175 -17.83 8.29 -10.43
CA ALA A 175 -19.01 7.82 -9.72
C ALA A 175 -18.68 7.47 -8.26
N SER A 176 -19.64 7.67 -7.36
CA SER A 176 -19.57 7.06 -6.02
C SER A 176 -19.95 5.60 -6.15
N VAL A 177 -19.09 4.73 -5.63
CA VAL A 177 -19.18 3.27 -5.68
C VAL A 177 -18.88 2.69 -4.32
#